data_AF-A0A251U9M0-F1
#
_entry.id   AF-A0A251U9M0-F1
#
_cell.length_a   1.000
_cell.length_b   1.000
_cell.length_c   1.000
_cell.angle_alpha   90.00
_cell.angle_beta   90.00
_cell.angle_gamma   90.00
#
_symmetry.space_group_name_H-M   'P 1'
#
loop_
_entity.id
_entity.type
_entity.pdbx_description
1 polymer ?
#
loop_
_entity_poly.entity_id
_entity_poly.type
_entity_poly.pdbx_seq_one_letter_code
_entity_poly.pdbx_strand_id
1 'polypeptide(L)'
;MIIFRMLAGCSSTLLSPMSTQRFDLTCTTTNFPRKDPTRSQPIRPISTLSVDNNPIEARTSSCSLKHNVGLKRVFDDEQDESFIRAKRKRGCNKIEEFGENKDNLRFWYPNSGWSFVNELADLGERGVESSGHPGRVVKESSSGSGSGSGSRSGSPEIHQGLNLDPRESGLNGVGDPNPNQGLDLFAIGGDNHDEEVGFEIISLLLACLEAISMKNIPAVNHFVSKLGELASPRGDSSITRLASYYTEALALRVSRIWPNIFNISTPREINLNSIEEDNGTALRLLNQATPIPKVIHFTSNEILLRTFEGKDRVHVIDFDIKQGLQWPSFFQSLASRPNPPSHVRITGVGESKQDLIETGARLSGFAEALNLEFEFHPVVDRLEDVRLWMLHVKEGETVGINCVLQLHKMLYDRTGGALKDFLGLIRSTNPSVVVVAEQESEHNDVVLEKRVANSLKYYSAVFDCIDSVFPLQNSNRIKIEESFGREIRNIIACEGLERFERHVGFDQWWRSMTELGGFRNIEINDREFLQSQMILKMYHHPYGPNLFKVEKRRSEGGAATAGITLTWSDQPLYTVSAWTPRDIAGTSSSYQQQQP
;
A
#
# COMPACT_ATOMS: atom_id res chain seq x y z
N MET A 1 19.62 7.58 1.36
CA MET A 1 21.08 7.63 1.08
C MET A 1 21.42 8.19 -0.30
N ILE A 2 20.46 8.29 -1.23
CA ILE A 2 20.65 8.81 -2.59
C ILE A 2 20.76 10.33 -2.62
N ILE A 3 19.97 11.05 -1.82
CA ILE A 3 20.04 12.52 -1.70
C ILE A 3 21.44 12.99 -1.26
N PHE A 4 22.07 12.29 -0.32
CA PHE A 4 23.46 12.56 0.10
C PHE A 4 24.50 12.27 -0.99
N ARG A 5 24.22 11.37 -1.94
CA ARG A 5 25.14 11.07 -3.07
C ARG A 5 24.93 12.01 -4.27
N MET A 6 23.74 12.59 -4.46
CA MET A 6 23.52 13.61 -5.49
C MET A 6 24.30 14.90 -5.17
N LEU A 7 24.43 15.26 -3.89
CA LEU A 7 25.22 16.43 -3.48
C LEU A 7 26.75 16.20 -3.56
N ALA A 8 27.20 14.95 -3.42
CA ALA A 8 28.63 14.61 -3.51
C ALA A 8 29.17 14.53 -4.96
N GLY A 9 28.28 14.39 -5.96
CA GLY A 9 28.66 14.30 -7.38
C GLY A 9 28.97 15.65 -8.06
N CYS A 10 28.70 16.78 -7.40
CA CYS A 10 28.93 18.13 -7.92
C CYS A 10 30.11 18.85 -7.23
N SER A 11 31.13 18.11 -6.79
CA SER A 11 32.41 18.71 -6.37
C SER A 11 33.46 18.55 -7.46
N SER A 12 33.85 19.69 -8.02
CA SER A 12 34.91 19.91 -9.01
C SER A 12 36.16 19.06 -8.80
N THR A 13 36.45 18.16 -9.74
CA THR A 13 37.80 17.62 -9.91
C THR A 13 38.66 18.65 -10.65
N LEU A 14 39.39 19.44 -9.86
CA LEU A 14 40.52 20.25 -10.34
C LEU A 14 41.62 19.30 -10.83
N LEU A 15 41.77 19.19 -12.15
CA LEU A 15 42.95 18.60 -12.77
C LEU A 15 44.15 19.55 -12.57
N SER A 16 45.24 19.01 -12.02
CA SER A 16 46.54 19.70 -11.92
C SER A 16 47.20 19.79 -13.31
N PRO A 17 47.93 20.88 -13.63
CA PRO A 17 48.43 21.12 -14.98
C PRO A 17 49.74 20.35 -15.23
N MET A 18 49.79 19.55 -16.30
CA MET A 18 51.05 19.03 -16.84
C MET A 18 51.54 19.90 -18.01
N SER A 19 52.74 20.42 -17.78
CA SER A 19 53.79 20.93 -18.67
C SER A 19 53.53 21.04 -20.18
N THR A 20 53.77 22.26 -20.67
CA THR A 20 53.90 22.71 -22.05
C THR A 20 54.87 21.88 -22.89
N GLN A 21 54.39 21.40 -24.05
CA GLN A 21 55.22 21.30 -25.25
C GLN A 21 54.59 22.09 -26.40
N ARG A 22 55.44 22.95 -26.93
CA ARG A 22 55.24 23.96 -27.96
C ARG A 22 55.55 23.29 -29.30
N PHE A 23 54.61 23.32 -30.24
CA PHE A 23 54.91 23.18 -31.65
C PHE A 23 54.22 24.31 -32.40
N ASP A 24 55.03 25.29 -32.79
CA ASP A 24 54.67 26.32 -33.77
C ASP A 24 54.59 25.68 -35.16
N LEU A 25 53.57 26.01 -35.94
CA LEU A 25 53.67 26.18 -37.40
C LEU A 25 52.47 27.02 -37.91
N THR A 26 52.78 27.83 -38.90
CA THR A 26 52.17 29.11 -39.27
C THR A 26 51.19 29.08 -40.44
N CYS A 27 50.15 29.93 -40.31
CA CYS A 27 49.54 30.83 -41.30
C CYS A 27 48.90 30.28 -42.60
N THR A 28 47.61 30.60 -42.80
CA THR A 28 47.17 31.34 -44.01
C THR A 28 45.83 32.04 -43.78
N THR A 29 45.75 33.26 -44.30
CA THR A 29 44.76 34.31 -44.08
C THR A 29 43.80 34.40 -45.26
N THR A 30 42.47 34.43 -45.06
CA THR A 30 41.51 35.06 -45.99
C THR A 30 40.23 35.54 -45.29
N ASN A 31 40.26 36.82 -44.88
CA ASN A 31 39.28 37.91 -45.12
C ASN A 31 37.75 37.68 -45.28
N PHE A 32 37.02 38.21 -44.27
CA PHE A 32 35.82 39.10 -44.27
C PHE A 32 34.40 38.60 -44.67
N PRO A 33 33.29 39.24 -44.18
CA PRO A 33 33.16 40.27 -43.12
C PRO A 33 32.05 40.05 -42.06
N ARG A 34 32.19 40.83 -40.98
CA ARG A 34 31.22 41.10 -39.90
C ARG A 34 29.98 41.87 -40.39
N LYS A 35 28.86 41.66 -39.69
CA LYS A 35 27.78 42.65 -39.51
C LYS A 35 27.39 42.68 -38.03
N ASP A 36 27.48 43.86 -37.44
CA ASP A 36 27.20 44.20 -36.03
C ASP A 36 25.85 44.94 -35.90
N PRO A 37 25.35 45.22 -34.66
CA PRO A 37 23.96 44.94 -34.26
C PRO A 37 23.05 46.17 -34.17
N THR A 38 21.73 45.94 -34.06
CA THR A 38 20.73 46.97 -33.74
C THR A 38 20.12 46.76 -32.35
N ARG A 39 20.63 47.56 -31.41
CA ARG A 39 20.01 48.35 -30.33
C ARG A 39 18.69 47.91 -29.65
N SER A 40 18.72 48.08 -28.33
CA SER A 40 17.80 47.79 -27.25
C SER A 40 16.80 48.91 -26.86
N GLN A 41 15.86 48.53 -25.97
CA GLN A 41 15.11 49.29 -24.91
C GLN A 41 13.60 49.55 -25.17
N PRO A 42 12.73 49.71 -24.14
CA PRO A 42 12.82 49.37 -22.71
C PRO A 42 11.58 48.65 -22.11
N ILE A 43 11.79 48.07 -20.92
CA ILE A 43 10.80 47.54 -19.96
C ILE A 43 10.10 48.70 -19.22
N ARG A 44 8.80 48.57 -18.92
CA ARG A 44 8.05 49.42 -17.97
C ARG A 44 7.27 48.60 -16.93
N PRO A 45 6.99 49.18 -15.74
CA PRO A 45 6.90 48.45 -14.49
C PRO A 45 5.49 48.06 -14.02
N ILE A 46 5.52 47.15 -13.04
CA ILE A 46 4.45 46.54 -12.23
C ILE A 46 3.53 47.58 -11.58
N SER A 47 2.21 47.38 -11.71
CA SER A 47 1.19 48.06 -10.93
C SER A 47 0.74 47.19 -9.75
N THR A 48 0.89 47.77 -8.56
CA THR A 48 0.34 47.40 -7.25
C THR A 48 -1.17 47.10 -7.28
N LEU A 49 -1.60 46.03 -6.60
CA LEU A 49 -3.00 45.82 -6.22
C LEU A 49 -3.13 45.60 -4.71
N SER A 50 -4.16 46.28 -4.20
CA SER A 50 -4.51 46.60 -2.81
C SER A 50 -4.87 45.39 -1.95
N VAL A 51 -4.55 45.47 -0.66
CA VAL A 51 -5.01 44.57 0.41
C VAL A 51 -6.27 45.17 1.01
N ASP A 52 -7.42 44.49 0.85
CA ASP A 52 -8.61 44.76 1.66
C ASP A 52 -8.61 43.82 2.87
N ASN A 53 -8.47 44.42 4.06
CA ASN A 53 -8.61 43.77 5.36
C ASN A 53 -10.09 43.71 5.74
N ASN A 54 -10.61 42.51 6.02
CA ASN A 54 -11.71 42.30 6.95
C ASN A 54 -11.48 40.99 7.74
N PRO A 55 -11.73 40.98 9.07
CA PRO A 55 -11.34 39.88 9.94
C PRO A 55 -12.35 38.73 9.88
N ILE A 56 -11.86 37.48 9.83
CA ILE A 56 -12.68 36.27 9.93
C ILE A 56 -12.36 35.57 11.25
N GLU A 57 -13.43 35.26 11.99
CA GLU A 57 -13.46 34.60 13.29
C GLU A 57 -12.73 33.24 13.30
N ALA A 58 -11.97 32.99 14.36
CA ALA A 58 -11.23 31.76 14.58
C ALA A 58 -12.17 30.56 14.79
N ARG A 59 -12.06 29.56 13.92
CA ARG A 59 -12.52 28.18 14.18
C ARG A 59 -11.29 27.28 14.20
N THR A 60 -11.11 26.58 15.31
CA THR A 60 -10.08 25.54 15.49
C THR A 60 -10.31 24.41 14.49
N SER A 61 -9.53 24.35 13.43
CA SER A 61 -9.53 23.26 12.44
C SER A 61 -8.23 22.48 12.55
N SER A 62 -8.35 21.18 12.84
CA SER A 62 -7.28 20.20 12.72
C SER A 62 -6.80 20.13 11.26
N CYS A 63 -5.49 20.30 11.08
CA CYS A 63 -4.78 20.30 9.81
C CYS A 63 -5.09 19.04 8.97
N SER A 64 -5.64 19.27 7.77
CA SER A 64 -5.80 18.28 6.71
C SER A 64 -5.34 18.98 5.44
N LEU A 65 -4.20 18.53 4.88
CA LEU A 65 -3.58 19.07 3.66
C LEU A 65 -4.54 19.15 2.47
N LYS A 66 -5.67 18.43 2.53
CA LYS A 66 -6.74 18.45 1.53
C LYS A 66 -7.40 19.81 1.35
N HIS A 67 -7.46 20.65 2.39
CA HIS A 67 -8.06 21.99 2.24
C HIS A 67 -7.17 22.95 1.43
N ASN A 68 -5.88 22.64 1.28
CA ASN A 68 -4.89 23.50 0.64
C ASN A 68 -4.39 22.99 -0.73
N VAL A 69 -4.63 21.72 -1.08
CA VAL A 69 -4.46 21.23 -2.47
C VAL A 69 -5.71 21.55 -3.30
N GLY A 70 -6.12 22.82 -3.29
CA GLY A 70 -6.94 23.39 -4.34
C GLY A 70 -6.01 23.79 -5.47
N LEU A 71 -5.66 22.86 -6.37
CA LEU A 71 -5.03 23.19 -7.65
C LEU A 71 -5.93 24.20 -8.34
N LYS A 72 -5.55 25.48 -8.31
CA LYS A 72 -6.25 26.54 -9.02
C LYS A 72 -6.30 26.13 -10.49
N ARG A 73 -7.50 26.19 -11.07
CA ARG A 73 -7.85 25.90 -12.47
C ARG A 73 -6.75 26.34 -13.44
N VAL A 74 -5.89 25.41 -13.86
CA VAL A 74 -4.99 25.58 -15.01
C VAL A 74 -5.46 24.73 -16.20
N PHE A 75 -6.44 23.84 -16.00
CA PHE A 75 -6.93 22.92 -17.02
C PHE A 75 -8.47 22.82 -16.92
N ASP A 76 -9.18 23.81 -17.48
CA ASP A 76 -10.59 23.65 -17.84
C ASP A 76 -10.67 23.34 -19.34
N ASP A 77 -11.27 22.21 -19.71
CA ASP A 77 -12.01 22.06 -20.97
C ASP A 77 -13.51 21.97 -20.60
N GLU A 78 -14.31 22.74 -21.33
CA GLU A 78 -15.74 22.96 -21.11
C GLU A 78 -16.57 21.67 -21.25
N GLN A 79 -17.32 21.31 -20.21
CA GLN A 79 -18.74 20.89 -20.21
C GLN A 79 -19.08 20.20 -18.88
N ASP A 80 -19.64 20.91 -17.89
CA ASP A 80 -20.68 20.32 -17.01
C ASP A 80 -21.43 21.28 -16.05
N GLU A 81 -21.80 22.48 -16.51
CA GLU A 81 -22.57 23.45 -15.70
C GLU A 81 -24.06 23.07 -15.49
N SER A 82 -24.50 21.90 -15.99
CA SER A 82 -25.90 21.48 -15.85
C SER A 82 -26.17 20.66 -14.57
N PHE A 83 -25.14 20.02 -13.98
CA PHE A 83 -25.30 19.05 -12.90
C PHE A 83 -25.40 19.68 -11.49
N ILE A 84 -24.80 20.87 -11.29
CA ILE A 84 -24.69 21.51 -9.97
C ILE A 84 -26.02 22.15 -9.50
N ARG A 85 -26.95 22.45 -10.41
CA ARG A 85 -28.21 23.14 -10.06
C ARG A 85 -29.27 22.23 -9.40
N ALA A 86 -29.11 20.90 -9.44
CA ALA A 86 -30.16 19.96 -8.98
C ALA A 86 -30.08 19.55 -7.49
N LYS A 87 -28.95 19.69 -6.81
CA LYS A 87 -28.77 19.13 -5.44
C LYS A 87 -29.12 20.05 -4.26
N ARG A 88 -29.65 21.25 -4.51
CA ARG A 88 -29.93 22.23 -3.43
C ARG A 88 -31.37 22.27 -2.90
N LYS A 89 -32.20 21.26 -3.19
CA LYS A 89 -33.53 21.15 -2.59
C LYS A 89 -33.82 19.72 -2.15
N ARG A 90 -33.62 19.46 -0.86
CA ARG A 90 -34.54 18.77 0.09
C ARG A 90 -33.72 18.20 1.24
N GLY A 91 -33.79 18.86 2.38
CA GLY A 91 -33.45 18.25 3.67
C GLY A 91 -34.65 17.53 4.25
N CYS A 92 -34.41 16.49 5.04
CA CYS A 92 -35.23 16.19 6.21
C CYS A 92 -34.51 15.18 7.12
N ASN A 93 -34.50 15.50 8.41
CA ASN A 93 -34.04 14.65 9.51
C ASN A 93 -35.11 13.61 9.85
N LYS A 94 -34.70 12.39 10.22
CA LYS A 94 -35.26 11.65 11.37
C LYS A 94 -34.38 10.45 11.72
N ILE A 95 -34.12 10.33 13.02
CA ILE A 95 -33.41 9.25 13.69
C ILE A 95 -34.47 8.20 14.04
N GLU A 96 -34.24 6.93 13.69
CA GLU A 96 -34.98 5.79 14.24
C GLU A 96 -33.98 4.79 14.83
N GLU A 97 -34.13 4.54 16.13
CA GLU A 97 -33.48 3.48 16.88
C GLU A 97 -34.06 2.12 16.46
N PHE A 98 -33.20 1.16 16.11
CA PHE A 98 -33.58 -0.24 16.01
C PHE A 98 -32.65 -1.10 16.89
N GLY A 99 -33.30 -1.90 17.73
CA GLY A 99 -32.68 -2.71 18.77
C GLY A 99 -31.75 -3.80 18.23
N GLU A 100 -30.56 -3.84 18.80
CA GLU A 100 -29.55 -4.87 18.55
C GLU A 100 -29.95 -6.20 19.20
N ASN A 101 -30.06 -7.24 18.37
CA ASN A 101 -30.19 -8.61 18.84
C ASN A 101 -28.78 -9.13 19.24
N LYS A 102 -28.51 -9.16 20.55
CA LYS A 102 -27.17 -9.39 21.15
C LYS A 102 -26.60 -10.80 20.98
N ASP A 103 -27.39 -11.76 20.51
CA ASP A 103 -26.98 -13.16 20.47
C ASP A 103 -26.09 -13.52 19.26
N ASN A 104 -26.10 -12.72 18.19
CA ASN A 104 -25.20 -12.93 17.03
C ASN A 104 -23.80 -12.34 17.26
N LEU A 105 -23.61 -11.46 18.24
CA LEU A 105 -22.32 -10.83 18.52
C LEU A 105 -21.39 -11.74 19.33
N ARG A 106 -21.92 -12.63 20.17
CA ARG A 106 -21.09 -13.51 21.03
C ARG A 106 -20.26 -14.56 20.25
N PHE A 107 -20.69 -14.93 19.05
CA PHE A 107 -19.98 -15.92 18.22
C PHE A 107 -18.70 -15.39 17.56
N TRP A 108 -18.54 -14.06 17.47
CA TRP A 108 -17.37 -13.42 16.85
C TRP A 108 -16.30 -12.96 17.87
N TYR A 109 -16.53 -13.19 19.17
CA TYR A 109 -15.66 -12.68 20.24
C TYR A 109 -15.36 -13.70 21.33
N PRO A 110 -14.26 -14.47 21.23
CA PRO A 110 -13.59 -14.93 22.44
C PRO A 110 -12.90 -13.71 23.07
N ASN A 111 -13.28 -13.38 24.31
CA ASN A 111 -12.59 -12.44 25.19
C ASN A 111 -11.14 -12.91 25.43
N SER A 112 -10.24 -12.71 24.45
CA SER A 112 -8.77 -12.90 24.47
C SER A 112 -8.13 -13.06 23.06
N GLY A 113 -8.92 -13.10 21.97
CA GLY A 113 -8.47 -13.64 20.68
C GLY A 113 -7.37 -12.90 19.87
N TRP A 114 -7.11 -11.60 20.08
CA TRP A 114 -6.16 -10.87 19.23
C TRP A 114 -4.69 -11.00 19.66
N SER A 115 -4.43 -11.24 20.95
CA SER A 115 -3.09 -11.67 21.40
C SER A 115 -2.81 -13.07 20.86
N PHE A 116 -3.79 -13.96 20.94
CA PHE A 116 -3.63 -15.37 20.60
C PHE A 116 -3.37 -15.62 19.10
N VAL A 117 -4.01 -14.89 18.18
CA VAL A 117 -3.76 -15.03 16.73
C VAL A 117 -2.36 -14.54 16.34
N ASN A 118 -1.87 -13.45 16.95
CA ASN A 118 -0.50 -12.98 16.74
C ASN A 118 0.53 -13.90 17.42
N GLU A 119 0.22 -14.41 18.61
CA GLU A 119 1.07 -15.32 19.38
C GLU A 119 1.19 -16.71 18.74
N LEU A 120 0.12 -17.22 18.11
CA LEU A 120 0.17 -18.44 17.30
C LEU A 120 0.92 -18.27 15.98
N ALA A 121 0.80 -17.10 15.35
CA ALA A 121 1.63 -16.78 14.18
C ALA A 121 3.13 -16.75 14.54
N ASP A 122 3.48 -16.26 15.73
CA ASP A 122 4.85 -16.27 16.26
C ASP A 122 5.30 -17.66 16.79
N LEU A 123 4.38 -18.53 17.23
CA LEU A 123 4.71 -19.90 17.66
C LEU A 123 5.16 -20.79 16.50
N GLY A 124 4.76 -20.48 15.26
CA GLY A 124 5.27 -21.14 14.05
C GLY A 124 6.76 -20.89 13.78
N GLU A 125 7.38 -19.87 14.39
CA GLU A 125 8.80 -19.53 14.20
C GLU A 125 9.74 -20.31 15.13
N ARG A 126 9.23 -20.96 16.19
CA ARG A 126 10.05 -21.71 17.17
C ARG A 126 10.23 -23.20 16.87
N GLY A 127 9.78 -23.67 15.71
CA GLY A 127 9.72 -25.10 15.35
C GLY A 127 10.78 -25.63 14.38
N VAL A 128 11.74 -24.81 13.93
CA VAL A 128 12.71 -25.23 12.90
C VAL A 128 14.14 -25.16 13.44
N GLU A 129 14.48 -26.06 14.36
CA GLU A 129 15.87 -26.46 14.58
C GLU A 129 16.10 -27.85 13.97
N SER A 130 17.21 -27.97 13.24
CA SER A 130 17.55 -29.08 12.37
C SER A 130 17.63 -30.43 13.10
N SER A 131 16.89 -31.44 12.62
CA SER A 131 17.18 -32.84 12.93
C SER A 131 17.95 -33.47 11.77
N GLY A 132 19.25 -33.71 12.02
CA GLY A 132 20.13 -34.47 11.14
C GLY A 132 19.80 -35.96 11.12
N HIS A 133 20.15 -36.60 10.01
CA HIS A 133 19.97 -38.02 9.72
C HIS A 133 20.51 -38.99 10.80
N PRO A 134 19.92 -40.20 10.94
CA PRO A 134 20.36 -41.19 11.91
C PRO A 134 21.48 -42.06 11.33
N GLY A 135 22.51 -42.33 12.13
CA GLY A 135 23.58 -43.24 11.74
C GLY A 135 24.47 -43.69 12.89
N ARG A 136 24.17 -44.91 13.36
CA ARG A 136 25.11 -45.91 13.91
C ARG A 136 25.36 -45.92 15.43
N VAL A 137 24.80 -46.97 16.03
CA VAL A 137 25.06 -47.53 17.36
C VAL A 137 26.43 -48.20 17.42
N VAL A 138 27.23 -47.89 18.44
CA VAL A 138 28.21 -48.82 19.06
C VAL A 138 28.25 -48.56 20.58
N LYS A 139 28.26 -49.67 21.32
CA LYS A 139 28.28 -49.84 22.79
C LYS A 139 29.64 -49.51 23.43
N GLU A 140 29.60 -49.39 24.77
CA GLU A 140 30.61 -49.71 25.82
C GLU A 140 30.82 -48.49 26.74
N SER A 141 30.35 -48.48 28.00
CA SER A 141 30.58 -49.29 29.21
C SER A 141 31.59 -48.66 30.17
N SER A 142 31.13 -48.56 31.42
CA SER A 142 31.86 -48.66 32.70
C SER A 142 32.79 -47.53 33.18
N SER A 143 32.36 -46.98 34.33
CA SER A 143 33.09 -46.87 35.61
C SER A 143 34.23 -45.86 35.79
N GLY A 144 34.12 -45.10 36.88
CA GLY A 144 35.18 -45.07 37.90
C GLY A 144 35.90 -43.74 38.12
N SER A 145 35.38 -42.96 39.07
CA SER A 145 36.09 -42.35 40.22
C SER A 145 37.49 -41.72 40.06
N GLY A 146 37.65 -40.47 40.54
CA GLY A 146 38.92 -40.01 41.13
C GLY A 146 39.23 -38.51 41.07
N SER A 147 38.76 -37.77 42.09
CA SER A 147 39.39 -36.66 42.84
C SER A 147 40.51 -35.77 42.22
N GLY A 148 40.33 -34.44 42.29
CA GLY A 148 41.43 -33.47 42.20
C GLY A 148 41.00 -32.00 42.28
N SER A 149 41.28 -31.36 43.41
CA SER A 149 40.98 -29.97 43.80
C SER A 149 41.67 -28.86 42.98
N GLY A 150 41.05 -27.67 42.88
CA GLY A 150 41.79 -26.43 42.60
C GLY A 150 40.99 -25.19 42.15
N SER A 151 40.52 -24.40 43.13
CA SER A 151 40.53 -22.91 43.17
C SER A 151 39.89 -22.02 42.08
N ARG A 152 38.79 -21.36 42.52
CA ARG A 152 38.45 -19.91 42.46
C ARG A 152 38.57 -19.10 41.16
N SER A 153 37.42 -18.64 40.67
CA SER A 153 36.96 -17.25 40.43
C SER A 153 35.80 -17.31 39.42
N GLY A 154 34.67 -16.62 39.47
CA GLY A 154 34.14 -15.52 40.27
C GLY A 154 32.94 -14.96 39.46
N SER A 155 31.84 -14.67 40.16
CA SER A 155 30.59 -14.02 39.69
C SER A 155 29.49 -14.90 39.05
N PRO A 156 28.27 -14.91 39.64
CA PRO A 156 27.13 -15.69 39.18
C PRO A 156 26.10 -14.86 38.39
N GLU A 157 25.42 -15.54 37.47
CA GLU A 157 24.06 -15.23 37.03
C GLU A 157 23.09 -15.39 38.21
N ILE A 158 21.92 -14.73 38.16
CA ILE A 158 20.62 -15.41 38.24
C ILE A 158 19.46 -14.40 38.13
N HIS A 159 18.54 -14.81 37.25
CA HIS A 159 17.10 -14.60 37.13
C HIS A 159 16.28 -13.96 38.26
N GLN A 160 15.05 -13.64 37.81
CA GLN A 160 13.75 -13.58 38.50
C GLN A 160 13.30 -12.12 38.70
N GLY A 161 12.25 -11.64 38.03
CA GLY A 161 10.95 -12.28 37.86
C GLY A 161 10.11 -11.90 39.07
N LEU A 162 9.30 -10.85 38.97
CA LEU A 162 8.37 -10.46 40.03
C LEU A 162 6.99 -10.16 39.45
N ASN A 163 6.08 -11.05 39.85
CA ASN A 163 4.64 -10.87 39.83
C ASN A 163 4.22 -9.78 40.83
N LEU A 164 3.11 -9.16 40.48
CA LEU A 164 2.28 -8.20 41.21
C LEU A 164 1.72 -8.82 42.50
N ASP A 165 1.59 -8.04 43.58
CA ASP A 165 0.30 -7.46 44.06
C ASP A 165 0.38 -6.88 45.50
N PRO A 166 -0.65 -6.11 45.95
CA PRO A 166 -0.50 -4.91 46.79
C PRO A 166 -0.90 -5.13 48.26
N ARG A 167 -0.56 -4.17 49.14
CA ARG A 167 -1.43 -3.67 50.23
C ARG A 167 -0.83 -2.51 51.04
N GLU A 168 -1.78 -1.72 51.55
CA GLU A 168 -1.73 -0.41 52.20
C GLU A 168 -0.99 -0.35 53.55
N SER A 169 -0.48 0.83 53.90
CA SER A 169 -0.43 1.38 55.28
C SER A 169 -0.21 2.89 55.22
N GLY A 170 -1.01 3.66 55.97
CA GLY A 170 -1.17 5.10 55.80
C GLY A 170 -0.37 6.04 56.69
N LEU A 171 -0.61 7.33 56.38
CA LEU A 171 -0.60 8.55 57.21
C LEU A 171 0.73 9.07 57.79
N ASN A 172 1.16 10.24 57.30
CA ASN A 172 1.04 11.52 58.01
C ASN A 172 1.40 12.70 57.08
N GLY A 173 0.54 13.71 57.04
CA GLY A 173 0.68 14.87 56.15
C GLY A 173 1.51 16.02 56.74
N VAL A 174 1.73 17.06 55.92
CA VAL A 174 1.62 18.49 56.24
C VAL A 174 2.00 19.29 54.98
N GLY A 175 1.12 20.23 54.60
CA GLY A 175 1.51 21.50 53.96
C GLY A 175 1.34 21.60 52.43
N ASP A 176 0.18 22.08 51.99
CA ASP A 176 0.06 22.85 50.74
C ASP A 176 0.35 24.33 51.05
N PRO A 177 0.99 25.08 50.14
CA PRO A 177 0.19 26.09 49.46
C PRO A 177 0.54 26.33 47.97
N ASN A 178 -0.53 26.33 47.17
CA ASN A 178 -0.85 27.21 46.03
C ASN A 178 -0.07 27.06 44.70
N PRO A 179 -0.75 26.74 43.59
CA PRO A 179 -0.16 26.71 42.26
C PRO A 179 -0.35 28.06 41.56
N ASN A 180 0.74 28.71 41.17
CA ASN A 180 0.80 29.58 39.99
C ASN A 180 2.23 30.04 39.76
N GLN A 181 2.88 29.48 38.75
CA GLN A 181 3.74 30.14 37.74
C GLN A 181 4.67 29.10 37.12
N GLY A 182 4.31 28.68 35.91
CA GLY A 182 5.12 27.82 35.05
C GLY A 182 4.53 27.91 33.67
N LEU A 183 4.93 28.95 32.95
CA LEU A 183 4.65 29.16 31.53
C LEU A 183 5.16 27.96 30.74
N ASP A 184 4.29 27.33 29.93
CA ASP A 184 4.72 26.68 28.69
C ASP A 184 3.88 27.25 27.55
N LEU A 185 4.48 28.23 26.89
CA LEU A 185 3.99 28.92 25.71
C LEU A 185 4.78 28.39 24.51
N PHE A 186 4.45 27.20 24.02
CA PHE A 186 4.89 26.66 22.73
C PHE A 186 3.79 25.68 22.27
N ALA A 187 3.12 25.75 21.12
CA ALA A 187 3.45 26.33 19.83
C ALA A 187 2.18 26.86 19.13
N ILE A 188 2.19 28.13 18.72
CA ILE A 188 1.22 28.70 17.76
C ILE A 188 1.96 29.17 16.48
N GLY A 189 3.27 28.96 16.39
CA GLY A 189 4.12 29.44 15.28
C GLY A 189 4.67 28.36 14.34
N GLY A 190 4.38 27.07 14.55
CA GLY A 190 4.93 25.97 13.74
C GLY A 190 4.11 25.67 12.47
N ASP A 191 2.80 25.86 12.52
CA ASP A 191 1.88 25.41 11.46
C ASP A 191 2.09 26.16 10.13
N ASN A 192 2.29 27.49 10.18
CA ASN A 192 2.45 28.31 8.97
C ASN A 192 3.76 28.01 8.22
N HIS A 193 4.86 27.71 8.92
CA HIS A 193 6.14 27.43 8.28
C HIS A 193 6.12 26.09 7.55
N ASP A 194 5.52 25.06 8.17
CA ASP A 194 5.41 23.74 7.56
C ASP A 194 4.45 23.74 6.35
N GLU A 195 3.38 24.55 6.42
CA GLU A 195 2.51 24.81 5.28
C GLU A 195 3.25 25.53 4.13
N GLU A 196 3.99 26.61 4.43
CA GLU A 196 4.79 27.34 3.43
C GLU A 196 5.82 26.44 2.73
N VAL A 197 6.55 25.62 3.49
CA VAL A 197 7.50 24.64 2.94
C VAL A 197 6.77 23.60 2.08
N GLY A 198 5.60 23.13 2.53
CA GLY A 198 4.76 22.22 1.74
C GLY A 198 4.35 22.81 0.39
N PHE A 199 3.92 24.07 0.36
CA PHE A 199 3.59 24.78 -0.89
C PHE A 199 4.80 24.97 -1.80
N GLU A 200 5.96 25.33 -1.24
CA GLU A 200 7.21 25.47 -2.01
C GLU A 200 7.59 24.14 -2.67
N ILE A 201 7.56 23.04 -1.92
CA ILE A 201 7.87 21.70 -2.42
C ILE A 201 6.94 21.30 -3.58
N ILE A 202 5.63 21.51 -3.44
CA ILE A 202 4.66 21.18 -4.50
C ILE A 202 4.92 22.04 -5.74
N SER A 203 5.15 23.34 -5.56
CA SER A 203 5.48 24.26 -6.65
C SER A 203 6.74 23.82 -7.42
N LEU A 204 7.79 23.40 -6.69
CA LEU A 204 9.03 22.90 -7.28
C LEU A 204 8.83 21.57 -8.02
N LEU A 205 8.00 20.65 -7.51
CA LEU A 205 7.65 19.41 -8.20
C LEU A 205 6.96 19.70 -9.54
N LEU A 206 5.98 20.61 -9.55
CA LEU A 206 5.25 21.00 -10.77
C LEU A 206 6.16 21.73 -11.76
N ALA A 207 7.01 22.65 -11.30
CA ALA A 207 7.97 23.34 -12.15
C ALA A 207 9.02 22.37 -12.74
N CYS A 208 9.43 21.35 -11.98
CA CYS A 208 10.30 20.30 -12.48
C CYS A 208 9.63 19.50 -13.61
N LEU A 209 8.36 19.14 -13.46
CA LEU A 209 7.59 18.46 -14.52
C LEU A 209 7.50 19.30 -15.79
N GLU A 210 7.14 20.58 -15.65
CA GLU A 210 7.07 21.49 -16.79
C GLU A 210 8.42 21.61 -17.50
N ALA A 211 9.51 21.73 -16.73
CA ALA A 211 10.87 21.77 -17.28
C ALA A 211 11.25 20.47 -18.02
N ILE A 212 10.83 19.30 -17.53
CA ILE A 212 11.03 18.01 -18.20
C ILE A 212 10.28 18.02 -19.55
N SER A 213 9.02 18.43 -19.55
CA SER A 213 8.18 18.49 -20.75
C SER A 213 8.70 19.48 -21.79
N MET A 214 9.21 20.63 -21.34
CA MET A 214 9.90 21.61 -22.18
C MET A 214 11.33 21.20 -22.58
N LYS A 215 11.85 20.07 -22.06
CA LYS A 215 13.23 19.61 -22.26
C LYS A 215 14.28 20.66 -21.83
N ASN A 216 13.94 21.48 -20.84
CA ASN A 216 14.82 22.52 -20.31
C ASN A 216 15.77 21.93 -19.26
N ILE A 217 16.84 21.28 -19.72
CA ILE A 217 17.81 20.56 -18.88
C ILE A 217 18.38 21.42 -17.74
N PRO A 218 18.80 22.68 -17.95
CA PRO A 218 19.27 23.52 -16.85
C PRO A 218 18.22 23.73 -15.75
N ALA A 219 16.96 23.95 -16.12
CA ALA A 219 15.86 24.10 -15.17
C ALA A 219 15.56 22.78 -14.44
N VAL A 220 15.57 21.64 -15.15
CA VAL A 220 15.43 20.32 -14.52
C VAL A 220 16.49 20.10 -13.45
N ASN A 221 17.76 20.36 -13.78
CA ASN A 221 18.86 20.19 -12.82
C ASN A 221 18.70 21.13 -11.61
N HIS A 222 18.28 22.37 -11.83
CA HIS A 222 17.99 23.32 -10.77
C HIS A 222 16.87 22.82 -9.84
N PHE A 223 15.73 22.41 -10.39
CA PHE A 223 14.59 21.98 -9.58
C PHE A 223 14.85 20.66 -8.85
N VAL A 224 15.49 19.68 -9.48
CA VAL A 224 15.88 18.42 -8.81
C VAL A 224 16.87 18.70 -7.67
N SER A 225 17.83 19.61 -7.87
CA SER A 225 18.75 20.01 -6.80
C SER A 225 18.01 20.68 -5.64
N LYS A 226 17.12 21.63 -5.93
CA LYS A 226 16.36 22.34 -4.90
C LYS A 226 15.44 21.41 -4.11
N LEU A 227 14.76 20.51 -4.80
CA LEU A 227 13.95 19.47 -4.16
C LEU A 227 14.80 18.53 -3.29
N GLY A 228 16.01 18.18 -3.73
CA GLY A 228 16.96 17.38 -2.94
C GLY A 228 17.43 18.06 -1.65
N GLU A 229 17.39 19.40 -1.56
CA GLU A 229 17.68 20.14 -0.34
C GLU A 229 16.50 20.11 0.66
N LEU A 230 15.27 20.13 0.15
CA LEU A 230 14.05 20.28 0.97
C LEU A 230 13.39 18.94 1.34
N ALA A 231 13.54 17.92 0.50
CA ALA A 231 12.85 16.65 0.66
C ALA A 231 13.74 15.62 1.38
N SER A 232 13.17 14.85 2.31
CA SER A 232 13.90 13.84 3.06
C SER A 232 12.97 12.71 3.50
N PRO A 233 13.31 11.42 3.31
CA PRO A 233 12.52 10.30 3.84
C PRO A 233 12.45 10.28 5.38
N ARG A 234 13.31 11.06 6.05
CA ARG A 234 13.33 11.26 7.50
C ARG A 234 12.84 12.65 7.92
N GLY A 235 12.25 13.40 6.98
CA GLY A 235 11.71 14.72 7.25
C GLY A 235 10.60 14.70 8.30
N ASP A 236 10.44 15.84 8.98
CA ASP A 236 9.53 15.98 10.10
C ASP A 236 8.05 16.07 9.67
N SER A 237 7.77 16.34 8.39
CA SER A 237 6.41 16.40 7.85
C SER A 237 6.12 15.31 6.82
N SER A 238 4.87 14.87 6.71
CA SER A 238 4.46 13.88 5.70
C SER A 238 4.80 14.32 4.28
N ILE A 239 4.63 15.62 3.97
CA ILE A 239 4.93 16.19 2.64
C ILE A 239 6.42 16.18 2.30
N THR A 240 7.31 16.48 3.25
CA THR A 240 8.77 16.43 3.00
C THR A 240 9.25 15.00 2.76
N ARG A 241 8.66 14.02 3.45
CA ARG A 241 8.91 12.59 3.21
C ARG A 241 8.37 12.14 1.87
N LEU A 242 7.11 12.46 1.56
CA LEU A 242 6.48 12.10 0.29
C LEU A 242 7.24 12.69 -0.91
N ALA A 243 7.59 13.97 -0.84
CA ALA A 243 8.32 14.65 -1.89
C ALA A 243 9.69 14.03 -2.16
N SER A 244 10.30 13.36 -1.18
CA SER A 244 11.60 12.70 -1.38
C SER A 244 11.48 11.53 -2.38
N TYR A 245 10.38 10.78 -2.32
CA TYR A 245 10.09 9.69 -3.26
C TYR A 245 9.73 10.20 -4.65
N TYR A 246 8.98 11.31 -4.75
CA TYR A 246 8.72 11.96 -6.05
C TYR A 246 9.98 12.55 -6.67
N THR A 247 10.82 13.20 -5.87
CA THR A 247 12.10 13.75 -6.32
C THR A 247 12.99 12.64 -6.86
N GLU A 248 13.09 11.53 -6.13
CA GLU A 248 13.83 10.36 -6.60
C GLU A 248 13.24 9.79 -7.89
N ALA A 249 11.91 9.66 -7.97
CA ALA A 249 11.25 9.13 -9.16
C ALA A 249 11.44 10.02 -10.40
N LEU A 250 11.40 11.34 -10.25
CA LEU A 250 11.70 12.30 -11.32
C LEU A 250 13.18 12.22 -11.73
N ALA A 251 14.08 12.12 -10.77
CA ALA A 251 15.51 11.97 -11.01
C ALA A 251 15.82 10.68 -11.81
N LEU A 252 15.20 9.56 -11.44
CA LEU A 252 15.28 8.29 -12.18
C LEU A 252 14.66 8.38 -13.57
N ARG A 253 13.58 9.14 -13.73
CA ARG A 253 12.98 9.37 -15.04
C ARG A 253 13.93 10.12 -15.95
N VAL A 254 14.52 11.22 -15.49
CA VAL A 254 15.41 12.06 -16.33
C VAL A 254 16.72 11.35 -16.67
N SER A 255 17.23 10.46 -15.81
CA SER A 255 18.37 9.60 -16.17
C SER A 255 18.04 8.59 -17.26
N ARG A 256 16.79 8.13 -17.34
CA ARG A 256 16.33 7.27 -18.45
C ARG A 256 16.10 8.04 -19.75
N ILE A 257 15.56 9.26 -19.68
CA ILE A 257 15.34 10.12 -20.85
C ILE A 257 16.68 10.64 -21.42
N TRP A 258 17.61 11.03 -20.55
CA TRP A 258 18.89 11.64 -20.91
C TRP A 258 20.07 10.97 -20.18
N PRO A 259 20.40 9.70 -20.49
CA PRO A 259 21.42 8.92 -19.78
C PRO A 259 22.83 9.48 -19.89
N ASN A 260 23.12 10.23 -20.96
CA ASN A 260 24.42 10.87 -21.17
C ASN A 260 24.58 12.18 -20.39
N ILE A 261 23.50 12.72 -19.82
CA ILE A 261 23.48 13.98 -19.07
C ILE A 261 23.36 13.69 -17.57
N PHE A 262 22.40 12.85 -17.20
CA PHE A 262 22.13 12.48 -15.82
C PHE A 262 22.66 11.07 -15.54
N ASN A 263 23.81 10.98 -14.88
CA ASN A 263 24.36 9.71 -14.42
C ASN A 263 23.93 9.45 -12.97
N ILE A 264 22.70 8.96 -12.81
CA ILE A 264 22.15 8.58 -11.50
C ILE A 264 22.19 7.06 -11.40
N SER A 265 22.93 6.54 -10.42
CA SER A 265 22.92 5.12 -10.12
C SER A 265 21.51 4.70 -9.75
N THR A 266 20.88 3.87 -10.59
CA THR A 266 19.61 3.22 -10.24
C THR A 266 19.87 2.35 -9.01
N PRO A 267 19.11 2.50 -7.90
CA PRO A 267 19.16 1.57 -6.79
C PRO A 267 19.02 0.13 -7.31
N ARG A 268 19.77 -0.80 -6.70
CA ARG A 268 19.63 -2.24 -7.03
C ARG A 268 18.17 -2.70 -6.91
N GLU A 269 17.39 -2.03 -6.06
CA GLU A 269 15.95 -2.22 -5.78
C GLU A 269 15.00 -1.84 -6.93
N ILE A 270 15.49 -1.26 -8.04
CA ILE A 270 14.69 -1.14 -9.28
C ILE A 270 14.79 -2.42 -10.14
N ASN A 271 15.72 -3.32 -9.83
CA ASN A 271 15.78 -4.65 -10.44
C ASN A 271 15.01 -5.66 -9.58
N LEU A 272 14.09 -6.39 -10.20
CA LEU A 272 13.07 -7.27 -9.63
C LEU A 272 13.54 -8.29 -8.56
N ASN A 273 14.84 -8.58 -8.46
CA ASN A 273 15.34 -9.79 -7.81
C ASN A 273 15.81 -9.64 -6.35
N SER A 274 15.87 -8.42 -5.78
CA SER A 274 16.22 -8.21 -4.35
C SER A 274 15.07 -7.63 -3.53
N ILE A 275 13.84 -7.75 -4.03
CA ILE A 275 12.67 -6.93 -3.65
C ILE A 275 11.77 -7.63 -2.60
N GLU A 276 11.81 -8.96 -2.50
CA GLU A 276 10.74 -9.72 -1.85
C GLU A 276 10.82 -9.76 -0.30
N GLU A 277 12.01 -9.94 0.28
CA GLU A 277 12.18 -10.02 1.76
C GLU A 277 11.74 -8.73 2.47
N ASP A 278 12.08 -7.57 1.91
CA ASP A 278 11.73 -6.27 2.48
C ASP A 278 10.22 -5.96 2.32
N ASN A 279 9.60 -6.42 1.23
CA ASN A 279 8.18 -6.15 0.96
C ASN A 279 7.26 -6.92 1.91
N GLY A 280 7.61 -8.17 2.22
CA GLY A 280 6.88 -8.97 3.19
C GLY A 280 6.90 -8.34 4.60
N THR A 281 8.05 -7.81 5.02
CA THR A 281 8.18 -7.09 6.30
C THR A 281 7.34 -5.81 6.32
N ALA A 282 7.38 -5.00 5.25
CA ALA A 282 6.58 -3.78 5.16
C ALA A 282 5.08 -4.07 5.25
N LEU A 283 4.59 -5.14 4.59
CA LEU A 283 3.20 -5.56 4.66
C LEU A 283 2.79 -5.98 6.07
N ARG A 284 3.63 -6.75 6.79
CA ARG A 284 3.36 -7.11 8.20
C ARG A 284 3.23 -5.86 9.07
N LEU A 285 4.17 -4.92 8.93
CA LEU A 285 4.17 -3.67 9.69
C LEU A 285 2.95 -2.81 9.36
N LEU A 286 2.58 -2.69 8.08
CA LEU A 286 1.37 -1.98 7.65
C LEU A 286 0.11 -2.63 8.21
N ASN A 287 0.04 -3.96 8.19
CA ASN A 287 -1.08 -4.72 8.74
C ASN A 287 -1.19 -4.56 10.26
N GLN A 288 -0.07 -4.40 10.98
CA GLN A 288 -0.08 -4.14 12.42
C GLN A 288 -0.49 -2.71 12.74
N ALA A 289 0.01 -1.73 11.98
CA ALA A 289 -0.16 -0.32 12.28
C ALA A 289 -1.48 0.28 11.78
N THR A 290 -1.98 -0.17 10.63
CA THR A 290 -3.12 0.45 9.95
C THR A 290 -4.27 -0.53 9.75
N PRO A 291 -5.52 -0.04 9.65
CA PRO A 291 -6.65 -0.89 9.29
C PRO A 291 -6.64 -1.33 7.83
N ILE A 292 -5.80 -0.76 6.96
CA ILE A 292 -5.89 -0.92 5.50
C ILE A 292 -5.88 -2.40 5.08
N PRO A 293 -4.85 -3.21 5.41
CA PRO A 293 -4.83 -4.60 4.96
C PRO A 293 -5.93 -5.43 5.63
N LYS A 294 -6.28 -5.13 6.89
CA LYS A 294 -7.34 -5.85 7.60
C LYS A 294 -8.71 -5.61 6.96
N VAL A 295 -9.06 -4.38 6.60
CA VAL A 295 -10.33 -4.12 5.91
C VAL A 295 -10.36 -4.91 4.60
N ILE A 296 -9.32 -4.82 3.77
CA ILE A 296 -9.26 -5.55 2.49
C ILE A 296 -9.43 -7.07 2.69
N HIS A 297 -8.63 -7.67 3.57
CA HIS A 297 -8.63 -9.11 3.80
C HIS A 297 -9.95 -9.60 4.41
N PHE A 298 -10.46 -8.94 5.45
CA PHE A 298 -11.67 -9.42 6.13
C PHE A 298 -12.93 -9.19 5.29
N THR A 299 -13.03 -8.08 4.54
CA THR A 299 -14.13 -7.90 3.58
C THR A 299 -14.09 -8.97 2.49
N SER A 300 -12.90 -9.29 1.97
CA SER A 300 -12.71 -10.36 0.98
C SER A 300 -13.07 -11.74 1.54
N ASN A 301 -12.65 -12.02 2.78
CA ASN A 301 -12.98 -13.26 3.47
C ASN A 301 -14.48 -13.40 3.71
N GLU A 302 -15.20 -12.34 4.10
CA GLU A 302 -16.66 -12.40 4.26
C GLU A 302 -17.37 -12.77 2.96
N ILE A 303 -16.90 -12.25 1.82
CA ILE A 303 -17.45 -12.60 0.49
C ILE A 303 -17.21 -14.09 0.18
N LEU A 304 -15.99 -14.58 0.42
CA LEU A 304 -15.63 -15.99 0.22
C LEU A 304 -16.43 -16.91 1.15
N LEU A 305 -16.50 -16.56 2.44
CA LEU A 305 -17.26 -17.29 3.44
C LEU A 305 -18.73 -17.40 3.05
N ARG A 306 -19.38 -16.30 2.66
CA ARG A 306 -20.75 -16.31 2.15
C ARG A 306 -20.90 -17.26 0.96
N THR A 307 -19.97 -17.23 0.02
CA THR A 307 -19.99 -18.09 -1.17
C THR A 307 -19.84 -19.57 -0.83
N PHE A 308 -19.06 -19.88 0.20
CA PHE A 308 -18.79 -21.24 0.66
C PHE A 308 -19.79 -21.76 1.70
N GLU A 309 -20.87 -21.03 1.99
CA GLU A 309 -21.91 -21.50 2.90
C GLU A 309 -22.56 -22.80 2.37
N GLY A 310 -22.60 -23.83 3.22
CA GLY A 310 -23.15 -25.15 2.88
C GLY A 310 -22.34 -25.96 1.85
N LYS A 311 -21.12 -25.55 1.52
CA LYS A 311 -20.23 -26.26 0.58
C LYS A 311 -19.29 -27.20 1.35
N ASP A 312 -19.18 -28.43 0.85
CA ASP A 312 -18.40 -29.49 1.50
C ASP A 312 -16.89 -29.42 1.18
N ARG A 313 -16.55 -29.17 -0.09
CA ARG A 313 -15.16 -29.04 -0.55
C ARG A 313 -14.94 -27.68 -1.19
N VAL A 314 -14.04 -26.88 -0.63
CA VAL A 314 -13.79 -25.50 -1.05
C VAL A 314 -12.35 -25.34 -1.53
N HIS A 315 -12.17 -24.55 -2.58
CA HIS A 315 -10.85 -24.27 -3.15
C HIS A 315 -10.72 -22.77 -3.40
N VAL A 316 -9.76 -22.13 -2.73
CA VAL A 316 -9.41 -20.74 -3.02
C VAL A 316 -8.16 -20.71 -3.91
N ILE A 317 -8.19 -19.90 -4.96
CA ILE A 317 -7.02 -19.55 -5.75
C ILE A 317 -6.65 -18.10 -5.43
N ASP A 318 -5.49 -17.91 -4.83
CA ASP A 318 -4.94 -16.60 -4.47
C ASP A 318 -3.79 -16.26 -5.40
N PHE A 319 -3.97 -15.20 -6.21
CA PHE A 319 -3.02 -14.83 -7.26
C PHE A 319 -1.79 -14.06 -6.75
N ASP A 320 -1.71 -13.74 -5.45
CA ASP A 320 -0.50 -13.22 -4.81
C ASP A 320 -0.56 -13.47 -3.29
N ILE A 321 -0.29 -14.71 -2.90
CA ILE A 321 -0.50 -15.16 -1.52
C ILE A 321 0.47 -14.52 -0.52
N LYS A 322 1.63 -14.05 -1.01
CA LYS A 322 2.72 -13.49 -0.20
C LYS A 322 3.01 -14.38 1.01
N GLN A 323 2.92 -13.82 2.23
CA GLN A 323 3.14 -14.51 3.49
C GLN A 323 1.89 -15.19 4.07
N GLY A 324 0.73 -15.08 3.40
CA GLY A 324 -0.53 -15.73 3.78
C GLY A 324 -1.33 -15.01 4.87
N LEU A 325 -1.10 -13.71 5.11
CA LEU A 325 -1.71 -12.97 6.24
C LEU A 325 -3.25 -12.89 6.21
N GLN A 326 -3.89 -13.10 5.06
CA GLN A 326 -5.34 -13.09 4.91
C GLN A 326 -6.02 -14.35 5.48
N TRP A 327 -5.33 -15.50 5.40
CA TRP A 327 -5.97 -16.82 5.50
C TRP A 327 -6.23 -17.34 6.93
N PRO A 328 -5.46 -16.99 7.98
CA PRO A 328 -5.75 -17.43 9.34
C PRO A 328 -7.15 -17.07 9.83
N SER A 329 -7.63 -15.83 9.59
CA SER A 329 -8.98 -15.44 10.00
C SER A 329 -10.06 -16.17 9.21
N PHE A 330 -9.82 -16.44 7.92
CA PHE A 330 -10.71 -17.24 7.09
C PHE A 330 -10.84 -18.69 7.60
N PHE A 331 -9.72 -19.34 7.96
CA PHE A 331 -9.73 -20.68 8.56
C PHE A 331 -10.47 -20.71 9.89
N GLN A 332 -10.23 -19.73 10.76
CA GLN A 332 -10.94 -19.63 12.04
C GLN A 332 -12.47 -19.53 11.81
N SER A 333 -12.90 -18.72 10.85
CA SER A 333 -14.32 -18.58 10.50
C SER A 333 -14.91 -19.84 9.88
N LEU A 334 -14.16 -20.62 9.09
CA LEU A 334 -14.61 -21.91 8.57
C LEU A 334 -14.73 -22.96 9.67
N ALA A 335 -13.70 -23.11 10.51
CA ALA A 335 -13.67 -24.07 11.62
C ALA A 335 -14.77 -23.84 12.65
N SER A 336 -15.18 -22.58 12.83
CA SER A 336 -16.23 -22.20 13.78
C SER A 336 -17.65 -22.48 13.29
N ARG A 337 -17.84 -22.99 12.07
CA ARG A 337 -19.16 -23.32 11.53
C ARG A 337 -19.74 -24.57 12.21
N PRO A 338 -21.07 -24.69 12.34
CA PRO A 338 -21.69 -25.93 12.81
C PRO A 338 -21.31 -27.15 11.97
N ASN A 339 -21.18 -26.95 10.66
CA ASN A 339 -20.72 -27.95 9.69
C ASN A 339 -19.57 -27.33 8.88
N PRO A 340 -18.31 -27.43 9.36
CA PRO A 340 -17.16 -26.99 8.58
C PRO A 340 -17.02 -27.83 7.30
N PRO A 341 -16.37 -27.31 6.24
CA PRO A 341 -16.10 -28.08 5.02
C PRO A 341 -15.26 -29.31 5.37
N SER A 342 -15.52 -30.45 4.72
CA SER A 342 -14.66 -31.63 4.84
C SER A 342 -13.29 -31.44 4.19
N HIS A 343 -13.14 -30.49 3.26
CA HIS A 343 -11.85 -30.19 2.65
C HIS A 343 -11.70 -28.71 2.30
N VAL A 344 -10.56 -28.12 2.67
CA VAL A 344 -10.18 -26.75 2.31
C VAL A 344 -8.88 -26.80 1.49
N ARG A 345 -8.89 -26.32 0.25
CA ARG A 345 -7.66 -26.11 -0.54
C ARG A 345 -7.38 -24.63 -0.72
N ILE A 346 -6.11 -24.24 -0.60
CA ILE A 346 -5.61 -22.97 -1.15
C ILE A 346 -4.54 -23.25 -2.19
N THR A 347 -4.73 -22.71 -3.40
CA THR A 347 -3.66 -22.54 -4.38
C THR A 347 -3.09 -21.13 -4.23
N GLY A 348 -1.83 -21.03 -3.82
CA GLY A 348 -1.14 -19.76 -3.66
C GLY A 348 -0.13 -19.52 -4.78
N VAL A 349 -0.32 -18.45 -5.54
CA VAL A 349 0.63 -17.99 -6.56
C VAL A 349 1.61 -17.00 -5.93
N GLY A 350 2.88 -17.08 -6.34
CA GLY A 350 3.93 -16.14 -5.95
C GLY A 350 5.23 -16.42 -6.72
N GLU A 351 6.19 -15.50 -6.69
CA GLU A 351 7.43 -15.62 -7.46
C GLU A 351 8.55 -16.32 -6.67
N SER A 352 8.61 -16.15 -5.33
CA SER A 352 9.55 -16.88 -4.46
C SER A 352 9.05 -18.27 -4.08
N LYS A 353 9.77 -19.29 -4.54
CA LYS A 353 9.54 -20.68 -4.10
C LYS A 353 9.70 -20.84 -2.58
N GLN A 354 10.71 -20.18 -1.99
CA GLN A 354 11.01 -20.32 -0.58
C GLN A 354 9.88 -19.76 0.27
N ASP A 355 9.41 -18.56 -0.05
CA ASP A 355 8.31 -17.88 0.65
C ASP A 355 7.02 -18.68 0.57
N LEU A 356 6.74 -19.32 -0.58
CA LEU A 356 5.58 -20.18 -0.77
C LEU A 356 5.66 -21.46 0.07
N ILE A 357 6.83 -22.08 0.18
CA ILE A 357 7.04 -23.26 1.05
C ILE A 357 6.77 -22.87 2.51
N GLU A 358 7.36 -21.76 2.97
CA GLU A 358 7.19 -21.30 4.34
C GLU A 358 5.75 -20.89 4.65
N THR A 359 5.08 -20.21 3.70
CA THR A 359 3.67 -19.84 3.82
C THR A 359 2.78 -21.07 3.88
N GLY A 360 3.00 -22.06 3.01
CA GLY A 360 2.29 -23.32 3.04
C GLY A 360 2.44 -24.07 4.36
N ALA A 361 3.65 -24.12 4.91
CA ALA A 361 3.92 -24.74 6.20
C ALA A 361 3.18 -24.03 7.35
N ARG A 362 3.24 -22.68 7.41
CA ARG A 362 2.53 -21.89 8.43
C ARG A 362 1.01 -22.08 8.35
N LEU A 363 0.44 -22.02 7.14
CA LEU A 363 -1.00 -22.21 6.94
C LEU A 363 -1.45 -23.63 7.29
N SER A 364 -0.65 -24.64 6.96
CA SER A 364 -0.95 -26.03 7.28
C SER A 364 -0.93 -26.27 8.79
N GLY A 365 0.09 -25.78 9.50
CA GLY A 365 0.15 -25.90 10.96
C GLY A 365 -1.00 -25.16 11.65
N PHE A 366 -1.41 -24.00 11.14
CA PHE A 366 -2.56 -23.27 11.69
C PHE A 366 -3.89 -24.00 11.42
N ALA A 367 -4.08 -24.58 10.24
CA ALA A 367 -5.27 -25.38 9.93
C ALA A 367 -5.36 -26.65 10.77
N GLU A 368 -4.23 -27.34 11.01
CA GLU A 368 -4.14 -28.50 11.90
C GLU A 368 -4.57 -28.15 13.33
N ALA A 369 -4.10 -27.01 13.86
CA ALA A 369 -4.51 -26.53 15.19
C ALA A 369 -6.02 -26.25 15.31
N LEU A 370 -6.70 -26.01 14.19
CA LEU A 370 -8.15 -25.81 14.11
C LEU A 370 -8.94 -27.08 13.75
N ASN A 371 -8.26 -28.24 13.59
CA ASN A 371 -8.83 -29.48 13.06
C ASN A 371 -9.53 -29.31 11.69
N LEU A 372 -8.97 -28.47 10.82
CA LEU A 372 -9.42 -28.34 9.43
C LEU A 372 -8.59 -29.23 8.51
N GLU A 373 -9.25 -30.06 7.71
CA GLU A 373 -8.59 -30.79 6.63
C GLU A 373 -8.18 -29.80 5.53
N PHE A 374 -6.88 -29.55 5.41
CA PHE A 374 -6.33 -28.49 4.58
C PHE A 374 -5.24 -28.98 3.62
N GLU A 375 -5.28 -28.49 2.38
CA GLU A 375 -4.27 -28.73 1.35
C GLU A 375 -3.75 -27.40 0.80
N PHE A 376 -2.44 -27.20 0.83
CA PHE A 376 -1.78 -26.07 0.17
C PHE A 376 -1.14 -26.51 -1.15
N HIS A 377 -1.43 -25.79 -2.23
CA HIS A 377 -0.84 -26.02 -3.55
C HIS A 377 -0.06 -24.77 -4.02
N PRO A 378 1.28 -24.75 -3.95
CA PRO A 378 2.08 -23.61 -4.39
C PRO A 378 2.23 -23.57 -5.92
N VAL A 379 2.08 -22.38 -6.51
CA VAL A 379 2.41 -22.10 -7.92
C VAL A 379 3.49 -21.03 -7.93
N VAL A 380 4.71 -21.43 -8.28
CA VAL A 380 5.89 -20.54 -8.35
C VAL A 380 5.99 -19.97 -9.77
N ASP A 381 5.36 -18.83 -10.01
CA ASP A 381 5.41 -18.19 -11.32
C ASP A 381 4.99 -16.71 -11.27
N ARG A 382 5.31 -15.98 -12.33
CA ARG A 382 4.77 -14.63 -12.55
C ARG A 382 3.32 -14.71 -13.00
N LEU A 383 2.55 -13.67 -12.71
CA LEU A 383 1.11 -13.65 -12.97
C LEU A 383 0.78 -13.88 -14.46
N GLU A 384 1.56 -13.28 -15.36
CA GLU A 384 1.44 -13.45 -16.82
C GLU A 384 1.78 -14.86 -17.33
N ASP A 385 2.51 -15.64 -16.55
CA ASP A 385 3.02 -16.96 -16.92
C ASP A 385 2.18 -18.10 -16.35
N VAL A 386 1.28 -17.81 -15.39
CA VAL A 386 0.31 -18.77 -14.86
C VAL A 386 -0.57 -19.36 -15.96
N ARG A 387 -0.77 -20.68 -15.91
CA ARG A 387 -1.63 -21.45 -16.84
C ARG A 387 -2.66 -22.25 -16.07
N LEU A 388 -3.78 -22.58 -16.73
CA LEU A 388 -4.92 -23.26 -16.11
C LEU A 388 -4.53 -24.58 -15.42
N TRP A 389 -3.69 -25.37 -16.08
CA TRP A 389 -3.22 -26.65 -15.56
C TRP A 389 -2.38 -26.52 -14.29
N MET A 390 -1.77 -25.36 -14.03
CA MET A 390 -0.98 -25.13 -12.80
C MET A 390 -1.88 -24.95 -11.58
N LEU A 391 -3.15 -24.55 -11.77
CA LEU A 391 -4.07 -24.19 -10.68
C LEU A 391 -4.72 -25.40 -9.99
N HIS A 392 -4.59 -26.60 -10.56
CA HIS A 392 -5.05 -27.87 -9.97
C HIS A 392 -6.50 -27.83 -9.43
N VAL A 393 -7.42 -27.23 -10.17
CA VAL A 393 -8.86 -27.28 -9.86
C VAL A 393 -9.34 -28.72 -10.01
N LYS A 394 -9.92 -29.30 -8.94
CA LYS A 394 -10.45 -30.67 -8.96
C LYS A 394 -11.97 -30.66 -9.08
N GLU A 395 -12.52 -31.73 -9.65
CA GLU A 395 -13.97 -31.92 -9.76
C GLU A 395 -14.62 -32.00 -8.37
N GLY A 396 -15.80 -31.40 -8.23
CA GLY A 396 -16.57 -31.35 -6.98
C GLY A 396 -16.18 -30.24 -6.00
N GLU A 397 -15.12 -29.47 -6.30
CA GLU A 397 -14.73 -28.32 -5.47
C GLU A 397 -15.50 -27.05 -5.85
N THR A 398 -15.91 -26.28 -4.84
CA THR A 398 -16.42 -24.92 -5.05
C THR A 398 -15.24 -23.96 -5.08
N VAL A 399 -14.97 -23.36 -6.23
CA VAL A 399 -13.80 -22.47 -6.44
C VAL A 399 -14.14 -21.01 -6.12
N GLY A 400 -13.32 -20.37 -5.30
CA GLY A 400 -13.30 -18.92 -5.08
C GLY A 400 -11.96 -18.34 -5.52
N ILE A 401 -11.99 -17.19 -6.19
CA ILE A 401 -10.78 -16.50 -6.69
C ILE A 401 -10.53 -15.25 -5.86
N ASN A 402 -9.28 -15.04 -5.45
CA ASN A 402 -8.83 -13.88 -4.71
C ASN A 402 -7.81 -13.09 -5.54
N CYS A 403 -8.20 -11.92 -6.03
CA CYS A 403 -7.36 -10.99 -6.78
C CYS A 403 -7.19 -9.70 -5.96
N VAL A 404 -6.25 -9.70 -5.02
CA VAL A 404 -5.93 -8.53 -4.19
C VAL A 404 -4.70 -7.83 -4.76
N LEU A 405 -4.89 -6.62 -5.29
CA LEU A 405 -3.87 -5.73 -5.85
C LEU A 405 -3.05 -6.38 -6.99
N GLN A 406 -3.70 -7.11 -7.89
CA GLN A 406 -3.03 -7.84 -8.98
C GLN A 406 -3.49 -7.44 -10.37
N LEU A 407 -4.78 -7.10 -10.56
CA LEU A 407 -5.33 -6.90 -11.91
C LEU A 407 -4.71 -5.69 -12.59
N HIS A 408 -4.36 -4.64 -11.84
CA HIS A 408 -3.71 -3.45 -12.40
C HIS A 408 -2.41 -3.80 -13.14
N LYS A 409 -1.68 -4.84 -12.71
CA LYS A 409 -0.44 -5.27 -13.36
C LYS A 409 -0.67 -5.78 -14.79
N MET A 410 -1.88 -6.26 -15.10
CA MET A 410 -2.26 -6.74 -16.44
C MET A 410 -2.64 -5.63 -17.42
N LEU A 411 -2.62 -4.35 -17.00
CA LEU A 411 -2.98 -3.20 -17.84
C LEU A 411 -1.81 -2.66 -18.69
N TYR A 412 -0.71 -3.42 -18.83
CA TYR A 412 0.43 -3.01 -19.66
C TYR A 412 0.11 -3.02 -21.16
N ASP A 413 -0.84 -3.86 -21.57
CA ASP A 413 -1.32 -3.95 -22.94
C ASP A 413 -2.51 -3.00 -23.17
N ARG A 414 -2.31 -1.96 -23.99
CA ARG A 414 -3.33 -0.97 -24.31
C ARG A 414 -4.52 -1.53 -25.09
N THR A 415 -4.37 -2.69 -25.74
CA THR A 415 -5.49 -3.35 -26.41
C THR A 415 -6.41 -4.08 -25.44
N GLY A 416 -5.97 -4.27 -24.19
CA GLY A 416 -6.68 -5.04 -23.18
C GLY A 416 -6.57 -6.56 -23.35
N GLY A 417 -5.73 -7.04 -24.29
CA GLY A 417 -5.53 -8.46 -24.56
C GLY A 417 -4.97 -9.21 -23.35
N ALA A 418 -3.91 -8.70 -22.72
CA ALA A 418 -3.31 -9.33 -21.53
C ALA A 418 -4.32 -9.51 -20.38
N LEU A 419 -5.10 -8.46 -20.06
CA LEU A 419 -6.15 -8.55 -19.04
C LEU A 419 -7.27 -9.51 -19.48
N LYS A 420 -7.70 -9.47 -20.74
CA LYS A 420 -8.73 -10.36 -21.27
C LYS A 420 -8.31 -11.83 -21.17
N ASP A 421 -7.07 -12.15 -21.52
CA ASP A 421 -6.54 -13.51 -21.45
C ASP A 421 -6.47 -14.00 -20.00
N PHE A 422 -6.03 -13.14 -19.08
CA PHE A 422 -6.00 -13.45 -17.64
C PHE A 422 -7.42 -13.64 -17.06
N LEU A 423 -8.37 -12.78 -17.41
CA LEU A 423 -9.77 -12.95 -17.02
C LEU A 423 -10.39 -14.20 -17.67
N GLY A 424 -9.94 -14.57 -18.88
CA GLY A 424 -10.29 -15.82 -19.55
C GLY A 424 -9.80 -17.05 -18.78
N LEU A 425 -8.54 -17.03 -18.33
CA LEU A 425 -7.95 -18.04 -17.45
C LEU A 425 -8.77 -18.20 -16.16
N ILE A 426 -9.09 -17.09 -15.48
CA ILE A 426 -9.94 -17.09 -14.28
C ILE A 426 -11.31 -17.72 -14.59
N ARG A 427 -11.95 -17.35 -15.70
CA ARG A 427 -13.25 -17.92 -16.06
C ARG A 427 -13.17 -19.42 -16.33
N SER A 428 -12.06 -19.89 -16.91
CA SER A 428 -11.82 -21.32 -17.17
C SER A 428 -11.66 -22.17 -15.91
N THR A 429 -11.48 -21.58 -14.71
CA THR A 429 -11.54 -22.32 -13.44
C THR A 429 -12.97 -22.56 -12.96
N ASN A 430 -13.99 -22.10 -13.69
CA ASN A 430 -15.41 -22.12 -13.31
C ASN A 430 -15.68 -21.59 -11.88
N PRO A 431 -15.25 -20.35 -11.57
CA PRO A 431 -15.31 -19.84 -10.21
C PRO A 431 -16.75 -19.51 -9.79
N SER A 432 -17.10 -19.82 -8.54
CA SER A 432 -18.35 -19.38 -7.93
C SER A 432 -18.32 -17.89 -7.59
N VAL A 433 -17.14 -17.39 -7.19
CA VAL A 433 -16.89 -15.97 -6.93
C VAL A 433 -15.46 -15.58 -7.32
N VAL A 434 -15.32 -14.34 -7.79
CA VAL A 434 -14.05 -13.65 -7.96
C VAL A 434 -14.08 -12.39 -7.12
N VAL A 435 -13.22 -12.34 -6.10
CA VAL A 435 -13.03 -11.16 -5.25
C VAL A 435 -11.93 -10.31 -5.86
N VAL A 436 -12.22 -9.03 -6.06
CA VAL A 436 -11.27 -8.04 -6.60
C VAL A 436 -11.12 -6.92 -5.58
N ALA A 437 -9.90 -6.70 -5.11
CA ALA A 437 -9.54 -5.55 -4.29
C ALA A 437 -8.43 -4.76 -4.98
N GLU A 438 -8.68 -3.50 -5.31
CA GLU A 438 -7.77 -2.66 -6.11
C GLU A 438 -7.65 -1.25 -5.52
N GLN A 439 -6.54 -0.56 -5.82
CA GLN A 439 -6.34 0.84 -5.50
C GLN A 439 -7.37 1.71 -6.24
N GLU A 440 -8.05 2.60 -5.51
CA GLU A 440 -9.07 3.51 -6.06
C GLU A 440 -8.39 4.83 -6.51
N SER A 441 -7.70 4.79 -7.65
CA SER A 441 -7.03 5.97 -8.22
C SER A 441 -6.75 5.86 -9.71
N GLU A 442 -6.54 7.00 -10.39
CA GLU A 442 -6.27 7.09 -11.83
C GLU A 442 -4.77 7.31 -12.12
N HIS A 443 -3.95 6.31 -11.84
CA HIS A 443 -2.49 6.38 -12.05
C HIS A 443 -2.03 5.92 -13.44
N ASN A 444 -2.93 5.39 -14.27
CA ASN A 444 -2.59 4.83 -15.58
C ASN A 444 -2.72 5.80 -16.77
N ASP A 445 -2.73 7.12 -16.54
CA ASP A 445 -2.82 8.12 -17.63
C ASP A 445 -1.57 8.10 -18.53
N VAL A 446 -1.74 8.45 -19.81
CA VAL A 446 -0.64 8.57 -20.78
C VAL A 446 0.22 9.81 -20.53
N VAL A 447 -0.38 10.87 -19.98
CA VAL A 447 0.26 12.15 -19.65
C VAL A 447 0.91 12.06 -18.27
N LEU A 448 2.22 12.35 -18.19
CA LEU A 448 2.99 12.24 -16.96
C LEU A 448 2.46 13.17 -15.87
N GLU A 449 2.12 14.40 -16.23
CA GLU A 449 1.63 15.44 -15.33
C GLU A 449 0.35 14.99 -14.63
N LYS A 450 -0.57 14.35 -15.37
CA LYS A 450 -1.79 13.77 -14.80
C LYS A 450 -1.47 12.62 -13.86
N ARG A 451 -0.55 11.72 -14.24
CA ARG A 451 -0.10 10.64 -13.35
C ARG A 451 0.45 11.19 -12.04
N VAL A 452 1.33 12.20 -12.10
CA VAL A 452 1.92 12.82 -10.91
C VAL A 452 0.86 13.49 -10.05
N ALA A 453 -0.05 14.27 -10.65
CA ALA A 453 -1.10 14.95 -9.90
C ALA A 453 -2.03 13.96 -9.18
N ASN A 454 -2.48 12.92 -9.89
CA ASN A 454 -3.37 11.90 -9.34
C ASN A 454 -2.66 11.07 -8.26
N SER A 455 -1.42 10.63 -8.51
CA SER A 455 -0.66 9.87 -7.53
C SER A 455 -0.27 10.71 -6.32
N LEU A 456 0.07 11.99 -6.49
CA LEU A 456 0.42 12.86 -5.37
C LEU A 456 -0.78 13.01 -4.44
N LYS A 457 -1.98 13.22 -5.00
CA LYS A 457 -3.22 13.26 -4.21
C LYS A 457 -3.46 11.95 -3.43
N TYR A 458 -3.30 10.81 -4.08
CA TYR A 458 -3.49 9.49 -3.47
C TYR A 458 -2.47 9.22 -2.35
N TYR A 459 -1.19 9.35 -2.65
CA TYR A 459 -0.12 9.03 -1.70
C TYR A 459 0.01 10.09 -0.59
N SER A 460 -0.43 11.34 -0.78
CA SER A 460 -0.58 12.29 0.34
C SER A 460 -1.53 11.74 1.40
N ALA A 461 -2.69 11.19 1.00
CA ALA A 461 -3.61 10.57 1.95
C ALA A 461 -3.02 9.33 2.63
N VAL A 462 -2.26 8.51 1.90
CA VAL A 462 -1.56 7.34 2.47
C VAL A 462 -0.48 7.78 3.48
N PHE A 463 0.33 8.79 3.13
CA PHE A 463 1.39 9.29 3.99
C PHE A 463 0.84 10.01 5.23
N ASP A 464 -0.26 10.75 5.10
CA ASP A 464 -0.96 11.34 6.24
C ASP A 464 -1.50 10.26 7.19
N CYS A 465 -2.04 9.16 6.65
CA CYS A 465 -2.44 8.01 7.45
C CYS A 465 -1.26 7.35 8.19
N ILE A 466 -0.10 7.27 7.56
CA ILE A 466 1.08 6.66 8.18
C ILE A 466 1.66 7.59 9.25
N ASP A 467 1.75 8.89 8.95
CA ASP A 467 2.24 9.92 9.87
C ASP A 467 1.42 9.97 11.16
N SER A 468 0.11 9.73 11.04
CA SER A 468 -0.80 9.81 12.17
C SER A 468 -0.76 8.59 13.12
N VAL A 469 -0.09 7.51 12.72
CA VAL A 469 0.05 6.27 13.52
C VAL A 469 1.45 6.14 14.12
N PHE A 470 2.47 6.67 13.47
CA PHE A 470 3.87 6.48 13.86
C PHE A 470 4.54 7.75 14.38
N PRO A 471 5.35 7.65 15.46
CA PRO A 471 6.25 8.74 15.84
C PRO A 471 7.25 9.09 14.72
N LEU A 472 7.72 10.34 14.70
CA LEU A 472 8.56 10.91 13.63
C LEU A 472 9.85 10.14 13.31
N GLN A 473 10.42 9.42 14.26
CA GLN A 473 11.70 8.70 14.10
C GLN A 473 11.54 7.18 14.24
N ASN A 474 10.43 6.64 13.74
CA ASN A 474 10.18 5.20 13.75
C ASN A 474 10.74 4.52 12.49
N SER A 475 11.67 3.57 12.64
CA SER A 475 12.27 2.83 11.53
C SER A 475 11.26 1.96 10.78
N ASN A 476 10.21 1.46 11.44
CA ASN A 476 9.14 0.68 10.81
C ASN A 476 8.31 1.57 9.87
N ARG A 477 8.10 2.85 10.23
CA ARG A 477 7.43 3.82 9.35
C ARG A 477 8.17 3.95 8.02
N ILE A 478 9.49 4.14 8.07
CA ILE A 478 10.33 4.30 6.87
C ILE A 478 10.21 3.06 5.98
N LYS A 479 10.17 1.84 6.54
CA LYS A 479 9.98 0.61 5.75
C LYS A 479 8.63 0.58 5.03
N ILE A 480 7.55 1.03 5.67
CA ILE A 480 6.22 1.13 5.06
C ILE A 480 6.20 2.25 4.00
N GLU A 481 6.74 3.43 4.30
CA GLU A 481 6.79 4.54 3.35
C GLU A 481 7.64 4.18 2.12
N GLU A 482 8.73 3.43 2.30
CA GLU A 482 9.58 2.95 1.21
C GLU A 482 8.83 1.96 0.30
N SER A 483 7.94 1.10 0.83
CA SER A 483 7.13 0.22 -0.03
C SER A 483 6.19 1.02 -0.94
N PHE A 484 5.55 2.07 -0.43
CA PHE A 484 4.77 3.00 -1.27
C PHE A 484 5.65 3.86 -2.17
N GLY A 485 6.85 4.21 -1.72
CA GLY A 485 7.88 4.87 -2.52
C GLY A 485 8.25 4.07 -3.77
N ARG A 486 8.31 2.74 -3.68
CA ARG A 486 8.52 1.85 -4.83
C ARG A 486 7.38 1.94 -5.84
N GLU A 487 6.14 2.01 -5.38
CA GLU A 487 4.98 2.23 -6.27
C GLU A 487 5.08 3.59 -6.97
N ILE A 488 5.38 4.66 -6.22
CA ILE A 488 5.59 6.01 -6.77
C ILE A 488 6.68 6.01 -7.85
N ARG A 489 7.84 5.38 -7.58
CA ARG A 489 8.93 5.25 -8.55
C ARG A 489 8.46 4.53 -9.82
N ASN A 490 7.67 3.47 -9.70
CA ASN A 490 7.16 2.76 -10.87
C ASN A 490 6.19 3.61 -11.70
N ILE A 491 5.24 4.30 -11.05
CA ILE A 491 4.24 5.15 -11.72
C ILE A 491 4.90 6.28 -12.53
N ILE A 492 5.96 6.88 -11.98
CA ILE A 492 6.54 8.13 -12.48
C ILE A 492 7.79 7.89 -13.36
N ALA A 493 8.69 6.99 -12.95
CA ALA A 493 9.96 6.78 -13.65
C ALA A 493 9.88 5.75 -14.78
N CYS A 494 8.96 4.80 -14.72
CA CYS A 494 8.84 3.72 -15.71
C CYS A 494 7.84 4.04 -16.84
N GLU A 495 8.02 3.38 -17.97
CA GLU A 495 7.08 3.36 -19.11
C GLU A 495 7.04 1.95 -19.71
N GLY A 496 6.10 1.69 -20.63
CA GLY A 496 6.01 0.39 -21.31
C GLY A 496 5.85 -0.78 -20.32
N LEU A 497 6.45 -1.93 -20.61
CA LEU A 497 6.35 -3.13 -19.78
C LEU A 497 7.00 -2.98 -18.38
N GLU A 498 7.94 -2.04 -18.21
CA GLU A 498 8.57 -1.79 -16.90
C GLU A 498 7.64 -1.08 -15.92
N ARG A 499 6.59 -0.41 -16.41
CA ARG A 499 5.55 0.20 -15.57
C ARG A 499 4.44 -0.82 -15.35
N PHE A 500 4.27 -1.28 -14.12
CA PHE A 500 3.26 -2.26 -13.72
C PHE A 500 2.25 -1.68 -12.71
N GLU A 501 2.57 -0.62 -11.99
CA GLU A 501 1.65 0.12 -11.11
C GLU A 501 0.73 1.00 -11.96
N ARG A 502 -0.42 0.44 -12.34
CA ARG A 502 -1.36 1.00 -13.33
C ARG A 502 -2.76 1.13 -12.76
N HIS A 503 -2.87 1.77 -11.61
CA HIS A 503 -4.16 1.88 -10.92
C HIS A 503 -5.21 2.61 -11.76
N VAL A 504 -6.43 2.11 -11.67
CA VAL A 504 -7.64 2.69 -12.26
C VAL A 504 -8.78 2.60 -11.23
N GLY A 505 -9.75 3.52 -11.32
CA GLY A 505 -10.89 3.53 -10.40
C GLY A 505 -11.89 2.39 -10.64
N PHE A 506 -12.79 2.18 -9.67
CA PHE A 506 -13.79 1.12 -9.69
C PHE A 506 -14.63 1.10 -10.96
N ASP A 507 -15.00 2.27 -11.49
CA ASP A 507 -15.86 2.35 -12.68
C ASP A 507 -15.14 1.78 -13.93
N GLN A 508 -13.82 1.92 -14.01
CA GLN A 508 -13.02 1.30 -15.08
C GLN A 508 -12.86 -0.20 -14.86
N TRP A 509 -12.67 -0.64 -13.61
CA TRP A 509 -12.67 -2.07 -13.28
C TRP A 509 -14.01 -2.71 -13.60
N TRP A 510 -15.12 -2.04 -13.32
CA TRP A 510 -16.46 -2.53 -13.62
C TRP A 510 -16.65 -2.81 -15.11
N ARG A 511 -16.27 -1.84 -15.95
CA ARG A 511 -16.30 -1.98 -17.42
C ARG A 511 -15.39 -3.12 -17.87
N SER A 512 -14.16 -3.18 -17.36
CA SER A 512 -13.19 -4.22 -17.72
C SER A 512 -13.67 -5.63 -17.36
N MET A 513 -14.16 -5.82 -16.13
CA MET A 513 -14.70 -7.11 -15.65
C MET A 513 -15.93 -7.55 -16.45
N THR A 514 -16.78 -6.60 -16.83
CA THR A 514 -17.99 -6.85 -17.62
C THR A 514 -17.69 -7.15 -19.09
N GLU A 515 -16.97 -6.25 -19.76
CA GLU A 515 -16.81 -6.24 -21.21
C GLU A 515 -15.70 -7.18 -21.68
N LEU A 516 -14.57 -7.25 -20.95
CA LEU A 516 -13.44 -8.11 -21.31
C LEU A 516 -13.55 -9.48 -20.66
N GLY A 517 -13.91 -9.53 -19.37
CA GLY A 517 -13.95 -10.78 -18.61
C GLY A 517 -15.25 -11.60 -18.76
N GLY A 518 -16.36 -10.95 -19.13
CA GLY A 518 -17.67 -11.60 -19.16
C GLY A 518 -18.18 -11.96 -17.76
N PHE A 519 -17.84 -11.16 -16.75
CA PHE A 519 -18.35 -11.29 -15.39
C PHE A 519 -19.54 -10.36 -15.15
N ARG A 520 -20.32 -10.67 -14.13
CA ARG A 520 -21.30 -9.75 -13.54
C ARG A 520 -20.94 -9.51 -12.09
N ASN A 521 -21.14 -8.29 -11.63
CA ASN A 521 -20.91 -7.94 -10.24
C ASN A 521 -21.95 -8.64 -9.35
N ILE A 522 -21.51 -9.05 -8.16
CA ILE A 522 -22.35 -9.58 -7.09
C ILE A 522 -22.51 -8.48 -6.05
N GLU A 523 -23.74 -8.28 -5.59
CA GLU A 523 -24.02 -7.33 -4.53
C GLU A 523 -23.27 -7.70 -3.23
N ILE A 524 -22.68 -6.66 -2.64
CA ILE A 524 -22.12 -6.70 -1.30
C ILE A 524 -23.25 -6.50 -0.28
N ASN A 525 -23.37 -7.42 0.67
CA ASN A 525 -24.44 -7.36 1.67
C ASN A 525 -24.03 -6.49 2.88
N ASP A 526 -24.97 -6.28 3.79
CA ASP A 526 -24.73 -5.53 5.02
C ASP A 526 -23.71 -6.21 5.93
N ARG A 527 -23.53 -7.54 5.84
CA ARG A 527 -22.55 -8.27 6.66
C ARG A 527 -21.13 -7.81 6.35
N GLU A 528 -20.74 -7.79 5.07
CA GLU A 528 -19.43 -7.34 4.62
C GLU A 528 -19.19 -5.87 5.03
N PHE A 529 -20.21 -5.02 4.89
CA PHE A 529 -20.12 -3.60 5.24
C PHE A 529 -19.96 -3.38 6.75
N LEU A 530 -20.78 -4.04 7.57
CA LEU A 530 -20.73 -3.93 9.02
C LEU A 530 -19.40 -4.48 9.58
N GLN A 531 -18.91 -5.61 9.05
CA GLN A 531 -17.60 -6.15 9.43
C GLN A 531 -16.49 -5.12 9.18
N SER A 532 -16.51 -4.47 8.01
CA SER A 532 -15.54 -3.44 7.65
C SER A 532 -15.61 -2.24 8.59
N GLN A 533 -16.81 -1.79 8.97
CA GLN A 533 -16.99 -0.73 9.96
C GLN A 533 -16.49 -1.12 11.36
N MET A 534 -16.72 -2.38 11.77
CA MET A 534 -16.29 -2.88 13.07
C MET A 534 -14.77 -2.92 13.18
N ILE A 535 -14.08 -3.33 12.11
CA ILE A 535 -12.61 -3.28 12.04
C ILE A 535 -12.14 -1.85 12.25
N LEU A 536 -12.73 -0.86 11.56
CA LEU A 536 -12.33 0.54 11.73
C LEU A 536 -12.55 1.06 13.16
N LYS A 537 -13.64 0.66 13.83
CA LYS A 537 -13.92 1.03 15.23
C LYS A 537 -12.87 0.50 16.22
N MET A 538 -12.14 -0.55 15.86
CA MET A 538 -11.06 -1.09 16.70
C MET A 538 -9.77 -0.27 16.64
N TYR A 539 -9.64 0.65 15.66
CA TYR A 539 -8.50 1.54 15.56
C TYR A 539 -8.87 2.90 16.15
N HIS A 540 -8.38 3.15 17.36
CA HIS A 540 -8.47 4.48 17.97
C HIS A 540 -7.43 5.39 17.33
N HIS A 541 -7.89 6.52 16.79
CA HIS A 541 -7.02 7.48 16.13
C HIS A 541 -6.80 8.72 17.03
N PRO A 542 -5.55 9.08 17.36
CA PRO A 542 -5.25 10.15 18.31
C PRO A 542 -5.69 11.54 17.80
N TYR A 543 -5.69 11.75 16.48
CA TYR A 543 -6.04 13.03 15.85
C TYR A 543 -7.54 13.22 15.56
N GLY A 544 -8.40 12.35 16.10
CA GLY A 544 -9.85 12.51 16.06
C GLY A 544 -10.59 11.33 15.42
N PRO A 545 -11.88 11.16 15.74
CA PRO A 545 -12.70 10.08 15.19
C PRO A 545 -12.96 10.30 13.69
N ASN A 546 -13.10 9.19 12.95
CA ASN A 546 -13.62 9.15 11.57
C ASN A 546 -12.68 9.60 10.44
N LEU A 547 -11.35 9.53 10.59
CA LEU A 547 -10.46 9.71 9.42
C LEU A 547 -10.60 8.52 8.46
N PHE A 548 -10.50 7.28 8.94
CA PHE A 548 -10.91 6.14 8.13
C PHE A 548 -12.42 6.01 8.06
N LYS A 549 -12.94 5.77 6.85
CA LYS A 549 -14.35 5.42 6.61
C LYS A 549 -14.45 4.31 5.58
N VAL A 550 -15.58 3.61 5.61
CA VAL A 550 -15.97 2.69 4.54
C VAL A 550 -17.26 3.19 3.93
N GLU A 551 -17.28 3.27 2.61
CA GLU A 551 -18.41 3.75 1.83
C GLU A 551 -18.91 2.66 0.89
N LYS A 552 -20.23 2.56 0.77
CA LYS A 552 -20.87 1.65 -0.18
C LYS A 552 -20.77 2.25 -1.58
N ARG A 553 -20.09 1.57 -2.49
CA ARG A 553 -20.07 1.94 -3.91
C ARG A 553 -21.32 1.39 -4.58
N ARG A 554 -21.99 2.21 -5.38
CA ARG A 554 -23.19 1.80 -6.13
C ARG A 554 -22.84 1.53 -7.58
N SER A 555 -23.58 0.63 -8.21
CA SER A 555 -23.49 0.42 -9.66
C SER A 555 -24.06 1.62 -10.42
N GLU A 556 -23.55 1.88 -11.61
CA GLU A 556 -24.04 2.94 -12.50
C GLU A 556 -25.53 2.68 -12.82
N GLY A 557 -26.41 3.54 -12.30
CA GLY A 557 -27.87 3.43 -12.47
C GLY A 557 -28.61 2.42 -11.57
N GLY A 558 -27.92 1.75 -10.64
CA GLY A 558 -28.50 0.73 -9.76
C GLY A 558 -28.65 1.14 -8.29
N ALA A 559 -29.58 0.49 -7.58
CA ALA A 559 -29.75 0.64 -6.13
C ALA A 559 -28.82 -0.27 -5.30
N ALA A 560 -28.32 -1.36 -5.91
CA ALA A 560 -27.50 -2.38 -5.26
C ALA A 560 -26.07 -1.91 -4.98
N THR A 561 -25.51 -2.38 -3.86
CA THR A 561 -24.13 -2.07 -3.46
C THR A 561 -23.15 -2.93 -4.25
N ALA A 562 -22.39 -2.30 -5.12
CA ALA A 562 -21.46 -2.92 -6.06
C ALA A 562 -20.07 -3.23 -5.47
N GLY A 563 -19.70 -2.53 -4.40
CA GLY A 563 -18.40 -2.65 -3.74
C GLY A 563 -18.35 -1.87 -2.42
N ILE A 564 -17.28 -2.06 -1.66
CA ILE A 564 -16.96 -1.27 -0.48
C ILE A 564 -15.65 -0.55 -0.73
N THR A 565 -15.65 0.76 -0.55
CA THR A 565 -14.46 1.61 -0.69
C THR A 565 -13.99 2.05 0.68
N LEU A 566 -12.74 1.74 1.02
CA LEU A 566 -12.02 2.32 2.15
C LEU A 566 -11.52 3.71 1.77
N THR A 567 -11.83 4.70 2.59
CA THR A 567 -11.38 6.08 2.40
C THR A 567 -10.56 6.57 3.59
N TRP A 568 -9.62 7.46 3.31
CA TRP A 568 -8.99 8.32 4.31
C TRP A 568 -9.53 9.73 4.14
N SER A 569 -10.25 10.23 5.15
CA SER A 569 -11.13 11.39 5.06
C SER A 569 -12.09 11.26 3.85
N ASP A 570 -12.00 12.15 2.86
CA ASP A 570 -12.72 12.13 1.59
C ASP A 570 -11.92 11.55 0.39
N GLN A 571 -10.73 10.98 0.62
CA GLN A 571 -9.90 10.39 -0.45
C GLN A 571 -10.13 8.88 -0.46
N PRO A 572 -10.71 8.33 -1.53
CA PRO A 572 -10.76 6.89 -1.75
C PRO A 572 -9.36 6.30 -1.83
N LEU A 573 -9.16 5.14 -1.18
CA LEU A 573 -7.89 4.42 -1.19
C LEU A 573 -8.02 3.08 -1.88
N TYR A 574 -8.96 2.23 -1.44
CA TYR A 574 -9.08 0.87 -1.97
C TYR A 574 -10.53 0.48 -2.11
N THR A 575 -10.88 -0.25 -3.16
CA THR A 575 -12.23 -0.80 -3.36
C THR A 575 -12.19 -2.31 -3.42
N VAL A 576 -13.03 -2.96 -2.60
CA VAL A 576 -13.29 -4.40 -2.63
C VAL A 576 -14.63 -4.66 -3.32
N SER A 577 -14.65 -5.62 -4.24
CA SER A 577 -15.83 -6.00 -5.02
C SER A 577 -15.87 -7.49 -5.31
N ALA A 578 -17.07 -8.00 -5.62
CA ALA A 578 -17.32 -9.41 -5.87
C ALA A 578 -17.93 -9.60 -7.27
N TRP A 579 -17.54 -10.67 -7.95
CA TRP A 579 -17.92 -10.95 -9.33
C TRP A 579 -18.21 -12.44 -9.53
N THR A 580 -19.06 -12.78 -10.47
CA THR A 580 -19.34 -14.16 -10.88
C THR A 580 -19.42 -14.24 -12.40
N PRO A 581 -19.05 -15.37 -13.04
CA PRO A 581 -19.20 -15.52 -14.48
C PRO A 581 -20.64 -15.23 -14.92
N ARG A 582 -20.81 -14.60 -16.09
CA ARG A 582 -22.14 -14.53 -16.72
C ARG A 582 -22.47 -15.90 -17.28
N ASP A 583 -23.65 -16.41 -16.96
CA ASP A 583 -24.20 -17.58 -17.63
C ASP A 583 -24.31 -17.26 -19.13
N ILE A 584 -23.68 -18.06 -19.98
CA ILE A 584 -23.91 -18.00 -21.41
C ILE A 584 -25.33 -18.56 -21.60
N ALA A 585 -26.31 -17.69 -21.76
CA ALA A 585 -27.64 -18.08 -22.18
C ALA A 585 -27.52 -18.82 -23.53
N GLY A 586 -27.51 -20.16 -23.52
CA GLY A 586 -27.35 -20.92 -24.76
C GLY A 586 -26.92 -22.39 -24.70
N THR A 587 -26.55 -22.98 -23.57
CA THR A 587 -26.26 -24.43 -23.49
C THR A 587 -26.95 -25.10 -22.32
N SER A 588 -28.28 -24.99 -22.27
CA SER A 588 -29.10 -25.99 -21.58
C SER A 588 -29.19 -27.22 -22.48
N SER A 589 -28.16 -28.08 -22.50
CA SER A 589 -28.34 -29.45 -22.97
C SER A 589 -29.04 -30.23 -21.86
N SER A 590 -30.36 -30.19 -21.87
CA SER A 590 -31.23 -31.06 -21.09
C SER A 590 -31.00 -32.52 -21.51
N TYR A 591 -30.03 -33.19 -20.90
CA TYR A 591 -30.05 -34.65 -20.82
C TYR A 591 -31.00 -35.04 -19.67
N GLN A 592 -32.30 -35.02 -19.95
CA GLN A 592 -33.24 -35.79 -19.16
C GLN A 592 -33.01 -37.27 -19.48
N GLN A 593 -32.42 -37.99 -18.54
CA GLN A 593 -32.49 -39.45 -18.50
C GLN A 593 -33.97 -39.84 -18.29
N GLN A 594 -34.61 -40.33 -19.35
CA GLN A 594 -35.77 -41.20 -19.22
C GLN A 594 -35.24 -42.63 -18.98
N GLN A 595 -35.46 -43.16 -17.77
CA GLN A 595 -35.47 -44.60 -17.54
C GLN A 595 -36.92 -45.08 -17.55
N PRO A 596 -37.25 -46.20 -18.22
CA PRO A 596 -38.40 -47.02 -17.84
C PRO A 596 -38.10 -47.88 -16.61
#